data_AF-A0A5N9HC08-F1
#
_entry.id   AF-A0A5N9HC08-F1
#
_cell.length_a   1.000
_cell.length_b   1.000
_cell.length_c   1.000
_cell.angle_alpha   90.00
_cell.angle_beta   90.00
_cell.angle_gamma   90.00
#
_symmetry.space_group_name_H-M   'P 1'
#
loop_
_entity.id
_entity.type
_entity.pdbx_description
1 polymer ?
#
loop_
_entity_poly.entity_id
_entity_poly.type
_entity_poly.pdbx_seq_one_letter_code
_entity_poly.pdbx_strand_id
1 'polypeptide(L)'
;MSIGRIVLLTTAGFVLLLVFVPGFRNGVTGRLTSLSSSSETITVPASPIQGSRLQPSSDGNPPTSVGGNLKLITLLGFDAIPAILDPEFVDVGVADTEMTPDELVLGLSINGESKAYSIPMLSSHEIVNDVVGGVPLAVTW
;
A
#
# COMPACT_ATOMS: atom_id res chain seq x y z
N MET A 1 -24.33 -37.22 3.99
CA MET A 1 -23.08 -36.90 4.72
C MET A 1 -23.19 -35.44 5.14
N SER A 2 -23.05 -35.09 6.44
CA SER A 2 -23.25 -33.70 6.87
C SER A 2 -22.07 -32.81 6.45
N ILE A 3 -22.35 -31.54 6.15
CA ILE A 3 -21.36 -30.54 5.68
C ILE A 3 -20.16 -30.46 6.64
N GLY A 4 -20.39 -30.56 7.95
CA GLY A 4 -19.32 -30.55 8.96
C GLY A 4 -18.31 -31.70 8.84
N ARG A 5 -18.73 -32.87 8.34
CA ARG A 5 -17.80 -34.01 8.12
C ARG A 5 -16.93 -33.80 6.88
N ILE A 6 -17.43 -33.09 5.87
CA ILE A 6 -16.66 -32.78 4.65
C ILE A 6 -15.60 -31.71 4.95
N VAL A 7 -15.94 -30.69 5.73
CA VAL A 7 -14.99 -29.65 6.18
C VAL A 7 -13.88 -30.22 7.07
N LEU A 8 -14.22 -31.15 7.97
CA LEU A 8 -13.24 -31.79 8.84
C LEU A 8 -12.26 -32.70 8.05
N LEU A 9 -12.77 -33.46 7.07
CA LEU A 9 -11.93 -34.36 6.27
C LEU A 9 -10.99 -33.59 5.33
N THR A 10 -11.44 -32.47 4.77
CA THR A 10 -10.62 -31.62 3.89
C THR A 10 -9.50 -30.91 4.65
N THR A 11 -9.80 -30.34 5.82
CA THR A 11 -8.78 -29.73 6.70
C THR A 11 -7.76 -30.75 7.19
N ALA A 12 -8.21 -31.92 7.66
CA ALA A 12 -7.30 -32.99 8.10
C ALA A 12 -6.42 -33.51 6.95
N GLY A 13 -6.97 -33.67 5.75
CA GLY A 13 -6.23 -34.09 4.56
C GLY A 13 -5.17 -33.07 4.14
N PHE A 14 -5.49 -31.77 4.21
CA PHE A 14 -4.53 -30.71 3.91
C PHE A 14 -3.36 -30.67 4.90
N VAL A 15 -3.66 -30.83 6.20
CA VAL A 15 -2.63 -30.94 7.25
C VAL A 15 -1.74 -32.16 7.02
N LEU A 16 -2.32 -33.32 6.65
CA LEU A 16 -1.55 -34.52 6.34
C LEU A 16 -0.60 -34.29 5.16
N LEU A 17 -1.07 -33.60 4.11
CA LEU A 17 -0.27 -33.23 2.94
C LEU A 17 0.90 -32.30 3.31
N LEU A 18 0.65 -31.34 4.20
CA LEU A 18 1.69 -30.44 4.74
C LEU A 18 2.70 -31.14 5.66
N VAL A 19 2.36 -32.26 6.31
CA VAL A 19 3.30 -32.96 7.19
C VAL A 19 4.11 -34.01 6.43
N PHE A 20 3.43 -34.82 5.60
CA PHE A 20 3.98 -36.07 5.07
C PHE A 20 4.39 -36.05 3.60
N VAL A 21 4.15 -34.95 2.87
CA VAL A 21 4.55 -34.83 1.46
C VAL A 21 5.58 -33.70 1.30
N PRO A 22 6.88 -34.00 1.33
CA PRO A 22 7.95 -33.01 1.23
C PRO A 22 7.86 -32.12 -0.02
N GLY A 23 7.46 -32.69 -1.17
CA GLY A 23 7.29 -31.92 -2.42
C GLY A 23 6.16 -30.88 -2.36
N PHE A 24 5.09 -31.15 -1.60
CA PHE A 24 4.00 -30.21 -1.40
C PHE A 24 4.40 -29.09 -0.42
N ARG A 25 5.13 -29.44 0.65
CA ARG A 25 5.72 -28.48 1.59
C ARG A 25 6.63 -27.49 0.87
N ASN A 26 7.55 -28.00 0.06
CA ASN A 26 8.51 -27.18 -0.65
C ASN A 26 7.84 -26.26 -1.70
N GLY A 27 6.76 -26.71 -2.34
CA GLY A 27 5.98 -25.87 -3.27
C GLY A 27 5.20 -24.74 -2.59
N VAL A 28 4.64 -24.99 -1.41
CA VAL A 28 3.93 -23.97 -0.61
C VAL A 28 4.94 -22.98 0.01
N THR A 29 6.02 -23.48 0.60
CA THR A 29 7.06 -22.64 1.21
C THR A 29 7.80 -21.80 0.16
N GLY A 30 8.12 -22.37 -1.02
CA GLY A 30 8.79 -21.64 -2.11
C GLY A 30 7.97 -20.49 -2.71
N ARG A 31 6.63 -20.58 -2.66
CA ARG A 31 5.76 -19.46 -3.06
C ARG A 31 5.65 -18.38 -1.99
N LEU A 32 5.69 -18.75 -0.72
CA LEU A 32 5.69 -17.81 0.42
C LEU A 32 7.02 -17.05 0.57
N THR A 33 8.16 -17.64 0.20
CA THR A 33 9.48 -16.98 0.29
C THR A 33 9.80 -16.03 -0.87
N SER A 34 8.94 -15.95 -1.89
CA SER A 34 9.14 -15.02 -3.02
C SER A 34 8.88 -13.54 -2.67
N LEU A 35 8.47 -13.25 -1.43
CA LEU A 35 8.30 -11.90 -0.88
C LEU A 35 9.62 -11.24 -0.44
N SER A 36 10.77 -11.69 -0.94
CA SER A 36 12.06 -11.11 -0.57
C SER A 36 12.27 -9.78 -1.30
N SER A 37 12.09 -8.69 -0.59
CA SER A 37 12.48 -7.36 -1.04
C SER A 37 14.01 -7.21 -0.96
N SER A 38 14.68 -7.22 -2.10
CA SER A 38 16.11 -6.92 -2.17
C SER A 38 16.32 -5.41 -2.35
N SER A 39 17.20 -4.81 -1.55
CA SER A 39 17.61 -3.41 -1.75
C SER A 39 18.44 -3.28 -3.03
N GLU A 40 17.98 -2.49 -3.98
CA GLU A 40 18.72 -2.21 -5.22
C GLU A 40 19.66 -1.01 -5.03
N THR A 41 20.82 -1.01 -5.70
CA THR A 41 21.71 0.15 -5.74
C THR A 41 21.59 0.81 -7.10
N ILE A 42 21.17 2.07 -7.12
CA ILE A 42 21.08 2.87 -8.34
C ILE A 42 22.33 3.74 -8.44
N THR A 43 23.06 3.59 -9.55
CA THR A 43 24.16 4.50 -9.90
C THR A 43 23.57 5.71 -10.62
N VAL A 44 23.51 6.84 -9.95
CA VAL A 44 23.11 8.11 -10.57
C VAL A 44 24.35 8.72 -11.22
N PRO A 45 24.41 8.86 -12.56
CA PRO A 45 25.53 9.50 -13.22
C PRO A 45 25.62 10.96 -12.76
N ALA A 46 26.84 11.39 -12.44
CA ALA A 46 27.18 12.76 -12.10
C ALA A 46 26.65 13.72 -13.17
N SER A 47 25.55 14.41 -12.87
CA SER A 47 25.02 15.48 -13.72
C SER A 47 25.48 16.83 -13.17
N PRO A 48 25.97 17.76 -14.01
CA PRO A 48 26.25 19.12 -13.59
C PRO A 48 24.99 19.74 -13.00
N ILE A 49 25.08 20.27 -11.78
CA ILE A 49 23.93 20.82 -11.08
C ILE A 49 23.58 22.17 -11.72
N GLN A 50 22.43 22.23 -12.39
CA GLN A 50 21.85 23.47 -12.88
C GLN A 50 20.63 23.80 -12.03
N GLY A 51 20.86 24.40 -10.86
CA GLY A 51 19.78 24.84 -9.97
C GLY A 51 20.17 24.84 -8.49
N SER A 52 19.97 25.98 -7.85
CA SER A 52 20.46 26.42 -6.53
C SER A 52 19.78 25.77 -5.31
N ARG A 53 19.44 24.48 -5.34
CA ARG A 53 18.91 23.78 -4.16
C ARG A 53 19.68 22.50 -3.87
N LEU A 54 20.87 22.65 -3.29
CA LEU A 54 21.55 21.54 -2.62
C LEU A 54 22.02 22.00 -1.25
N GLN A 55 21.95 21.07 -0.30
CA GLN A 55 22.47 21.22 1.05
C GLN A 55 23.90 21.78 1.03
N PRO A 56 24.27 22.65 1.99
CA PRO A 56 25.64 23.10 2.13
C PRO A 56 26.54 21.88 2.30
N SER A 57 27.59 21.77 1.48
CA SER A 57 28.68 20.85 1.82
C SER A 57 29.28 21.30 3.16
N SER A 58 29.73 20.35 3.98
CA SER A 58 30.39 20.63 5.26
C SER A 58 31.68 21.46 5.10
N ASP A 59 32.10 21.69 3.85
CA ASP A 59 33.36 22.24 3.42
C ASP A 59 33.18 23.69 2.88
N GLY A 60 31.94 24.19 2.84
CA GLY A 60 31.61 25.55 2.38
C GLY A 60 31.62 25.75 0.86
N ASN A 61 31.92 24.71 0.08
CA ASN A 61 31.90 24.77 -1.39
C ASN A 61 30.52 24.36 -1.93
N PRO A 62 29.98 25.04 -2.97
CA PRO A 62 28.76 24.56 -3.62
C PRO A 62 29.01 23.14 -4.17
N PRO A 63 28.09 22.18 -3.97
CA PRO A 63 28.22 20.87 -4.59
C PRO A 63 28.31 21.08 -6.11
N THR A 64 29.36 20.58 -6.74
CA THR A 64 29.60 20.74 -8.20
C THR A 64 29.10 19.54 -9.01
N SER A 65 28.68 18.46 -8.33
CA SER A 65 28.03 17.29 -8.92
C SER A 65 27.19 16.56 -7.87
N VAL A 66 25.96 16.15 -8.22
CA VAL A 66 25.25 15.10 -7.50
C VAL A 66 25.39 13.83 -8.32
N GLY A 67 26.35 13.00 -7.94
CA GLY A 67 26.58 11.68 -8.52
C GLY A 67 27.08 10.75 -7.43
N GLY A 68 26.54 9.54 -7.37
CA GLY A 68 26.86 8.59 -6.30
C GLY A 68 26.05 7.31 -6.39
N ASN A 69 26.50 6.30 -5.64
CA ASN A 69 25.75 5.06 -5.46
C ASN A 69 24.71 5.30 -4.37
N LEU A 70 23.44 5.36 -4.76
CA LEU A 70 22.33 5.47 -3.83
C LEU A 70 21.79 4.08 -3.55
N LYS A 71 21.62 3.74 -2.27
CA LYS A 71 20.96 2.51 -1.86
C LYS A 71 19.47 2.77 -1.75
N LEU A 72 18.67 2.09 -2.58
CA LEU A 72 17.22 2.06 -2.41
C LEU A 72 16.91 1.17 -1.21
N ILE A 73 16.35 1.77 -0.16
CA ILE A 73 15.93 1.04 1.03
C ILE A 73 14.43 0.84 0.94
N THR A 74 14.04 -0.41 0.72
CA THR A 74 12.63 -0.80 0.78
C THR A 74 12.21 -0.91 2.25
N LEU A 75 11.32 -0.02 2.69
CA LEU A 75 10.80 -0.01 4.06
C LEU A 75 9.64 -0.99 4.25
N LEU A 76 8.75 -1.05 3.26
CA LEU A 76 7.58 -1.89 3.26
C LEU A 76 7.62 -2.83 2.05
N GLY A 77 7.03 -4.02 2.19
CA GLY A 77 6.92 -4.96 1.07
C GLY A 77 6.13 -4.37 -0.10
N PHE A 78 6.22 -5.04 -1.25
CA PHE A 78 5.36 -4.73 -2.38
C PHE A 78 3.89 -4.74 -1.95
N ASP A 79 3.15 -3.68 -2.28
CA ASP A 79 1.71 -3.54 -1.98
C ASP A 79 1.34 -3.63 -0.49
N ALA A 80 2.28 -3.27 0.39
CA ALA A 80 2.07 -3.30 1.84
C ALA A 80 1.13 -2.21 2.37
N ILE A 81 0.80 -1.19 1.56
CA ILE A 81 -0.24 -0.20 1.82
C ILE A 81 -1.31 -0.40 0.74
N PRO A 82 -2.38 -1.16 1.04
CA PRO A 82 -3.33 -1.57 0.03
C PRO A 82 -4.29 -0.43 -0.31
N ALA A 83 -4.49 -0.23 -1.62
CA ALA A 83 -5.53 0.63 -2.15
C ALA A 83 -6.94 0.16 -1.74
N ILE A 84 -7.86 1.11 -1.53
CA ILE A 84 -9.29 0.80 -1.45
C ILE A 84 -9.85 0.83 -2.88
N LEU A 85 -10.41 -0.29 -3.33
CA LEU A 85 -10.90 -0.46 -4.71
C LEU A 85 -12.42 -0.45 -4.83
N ASP A 86 -13.12 -0.70 -3.72
CA ASP A 86 -14.58 -0.73 -3.61
C ASP A 86 -14.95 -0.03 -2.30
N PRO A 87 -14.99 1.31 -2.28
CA PRO A 87 -15.21 2.06 -1.04
C PRO A 87 -16.67 1.97 -0.57
N GLU A 88 -16.85 1.64 0.70
CA GLU A 88 -18.15 1.70 1.38
C GLU A 88 -18.28 3.03 2.15
N PHE A 89 -19.45 3.65 2.06
CA PHE A 89 -19.76 4.90 2.74
C PHE A 89 -20.89 4.70 3.74
N VAL A 90 -20.81 5.42 4.85
CA VAL A 90 -21.86 5.47 5.86
C VAL A 90 -22.66 6.76 5.75
N ASP A 91 -23.91 6.74 6.20
CA ASP A 91 -24.73 7.94 6.31
C ASP A 91 -24.19 8.89 7.39
N VAL A 92 -24.54 10.18 7.28
CA VAL A 92 -24.10 11.24 8.20
C VAL A 92 -24.38 10.90 9.66
N GLY A 93 -25.54 10.31 9.98
CA GLY A 93 -25.88 9.96 11.36
C GLY A 93 -24.99 8.86 11.95
N VAL A 94 -24.44 7.97 11.13
CA VAL A 94 -23.45 6.97 11.58
C VAL A 94 -22.09 7.63 11.73
N ALA A 95 -21.68 8.44 10.74
CA ALA A 95 -20.43 9.21 10.79
C ALA A 95 -20.34 10.09 12.06
N ASP A 96 -21.42 10.77 12.45
CA ASP A 96 -21.50 11.58 13.67
C ASP A 96 -21.22 10.78 14.97
N THR A 97 -21.37 9.46 14.94
CA THR A 97 -21.11 8.59 16.10
C THR A 97 -19.73 7.92 16.08
N GLU A 98 -19.12 7.78 14.90
CA GLU A 98 -17.86 7.06 14.71
C GLU A 98 -16.65 7.99 14.53
N MET A 99 -16.87 9.21 14.04
CA MET A 99 -15.83 10.20 13.75
C MET A 99 -15.74 11.25 14.86
N THR A 100 -14.56 11.88 15.00
CA THR A 100 -14.44 13.03 15.90
C THR A 100 -15.01 14.30 15.24
N PRO A 101 -15.57 15.25 16.00
CA PRO A 101 -16.13 16.48 15.42
C PRO A 101 -15.14 17.34 14.63
N ASP A 102 -13.84 17.17 14.87
CA ASP A 102 -12.73 17.85 14.23
C ASP A 102 -11.94 16.98 13.25
N GLU A 103 -12.44 15.76 12.95
CA GLU A 103 -11.79 14.87 11.99
C GLU A 103 -11.76 15.48 10.60
N LEU A 104 -10.58 15.49 9.98
CA LEU A 104 -10.41 16.02 8.63
C LEU A 104 -10.93 15.04 7.59
N VAL A 105 -11.62 15.59 6.60
CA VAL A 105 -12.10 14.87 5.43
C VAL A 105 -11.71 15.59 4.15
N LEU A 106 -11.51 14.85 3.07
CA LEU A 106 -11.55 15.38 1.71
C LEU A 106 -13.00 15.31 1.22
N GLY A 107 -13.62 16.46 1.00
CA GLY A 107 -14.95 16.55 0.38
C GLY A 107 -14.85 16.64 -1.14
N LEU A 108 -15.67 15.88 -1.85
CA LEU A 108 -15.77 15.93 -3.31
C LEU A 108 -17.24 16.00 -3.74
N SER A 109 -17.55 16.84 -4.73
CA SER A 109 -18.87 16.89 -5.36
C SER A 109 -18.74 16.93 -6.88
N ILE A 110 -19.33 15.95 -7.57
CA ILE A 110 -19.31 15.82 -9.03
C ILE A 110 -20.72 15.45 -9.49
N ASN A 111 -21.28 16.17 -10.47
CA ASN A 111 -22.59 15.89 -11.08
C ASN A 111 -23.74 15.69 -10.06
N GLY A 112 -23.69 16.40 -8.93
CA GLY A 112 -24.72 16.33 -7.88
C GLY A 112 -24.55 15.20 -6.86
N GLU A 113 -23.55 14.33 -7.05
CA GLU A 113 -23.14 13.35 -6.04
C GLU A 113 -22.01 13.93 -5.20
N SER A 114 -22.17 13.89 -3.88
CA SER A 114 -21.19 14.41 -2.92
C SER A 114 -20.76 13.31 -1.96
N LYS A 115 -19.44 13.15 -1.79
CA LYS A 115 -18.83 12.20 -0.86
C LYS A 115 -17.78 12.88 0.01
N ALA A 116 -17.52 12.33 1.18
CA ALA A 116 -16.46 12.75 2.08
C ALA A 116 -15.56 11.55 2.41
N TYR A 117 -14.25 11.74 2.29
CA TYR A 117 -13.25 10.69 2.54
C TYR A 117 -12.44 11.05 3.78
N SER A 118 -12.42 10.17 4.79
CA SER A 118 -11.65 10.36 6.03
C SER A 118 -10.15 10.42 5.74
N ILE A 119 -9.47 11.47 6.24
CA ILE A 119 -8.01 11.59 6.17
C ILE A 119 -7.31 10.49 6.98
N PRO A 120 -7.74 10.14 8.21
CA PRO A 120 -7.21 8.97 8.92
C PRO A 120 -7.29 7.67 8.12
N MET A 121 -8.41 7.42 7.43
CA MET A 121 -8.55 6.25 6.58
C MET A 121 -7.59 6.30 5.39
N LEU A 122 -7.53 7.44 4.69
CA LEU A 122 -6.59 7.67 3.59
C LEU A 122 -5.13 7.60 4.04
N SER A 123 -4.80 7.94 5.27
CA SER A 123 -3.43 7.79 5.80
C SER A 123 -3.01 6.33 5.94
N SER A 124 -3.97 5.41 6.04
CA SER A 124 -3.72 3.97 6.17
C SER A 124 -3.73 3.24 4.82
N HIS A 125 -4.32 3.84 3.78
CA HIS A 125 -4.55 3.21 2.47
C HIS A 125 -3.98 3.99 1.28
N GLU A 126 -3.60 5.26 1.48
CA GLU A 126 -3.03 6.27 0.57
C GLU A 126 -3.80 6.58 -0.73
N ILE A 127 -4.63 5.65 -1.21
CA ILE A 127 -5.41 5.79 -2.43
C ILE A 127 -6.75 5.06 -2.33
N VAL A 128 -7.81 5.73 -2.80
CA VAL A 128 -9.14 5.15 -3.02
C VAL A 128 -9.48 5.31 -4.50
N ASN A 129 -9.76 4.20 -5.18
CA ASN A 129 -10.33 4.23 -6.53
C ASN A 129 -11.86 4.22 -6.42
N ASP A 130 -12.51 5.26 -6.92
CA ASP A 130 -13.96 5.45 -6.78
C ASP A 130 -14.56 5.96 -8.10
N VAL A 131 -15.88 5.94 -8.17
CA VAL A 131 -16.69 6.60 -9.20
C VAL A 131 -17.67 7.53 -8.49
N VAL A 132 -17.57 8.83 -8.78
CA VAL A 132 -18.46 9.86 -8.21
C VAL A 132 -19.12 10.64 -9.33
N GLY A 133 -20.44 10.72 -9.31
CA GLY A 133 -21.21 11.39 -10.36
C GLY A 133 -20.99 10.78 -11.75
N GLY A 134 -20.65 9.48 -11.81
CA GLY A 134 -20.29 8.77 -13.05
C GLY A 134 -18.86 9.01 -13.55
N VAL A 135 -18.02 9.73 -12.81
CA VAL A 135 -16.62 10.01 -13.18
C VAL A 135 -15.68 9.10 -12.39
N PRO A 136 -14.87 8.24 -13.04
CA PRO A 136 -13.86 7.44 -12.37
C PRO A 136 -12.69 8.32 -11.92
N LEU A 137 -12.23 8.12 -10.69
CA LEU A 137 -11.18 8.92 -10.08
C LEU A 137 -10.37 8.13 -9.04
N ALA A 138 -9.19 8.65 -8.71
CA ALA A 138 -8.38 8.21 -7.60
C ALA A 138 -8.27 9.36 -6.58
N VAL A 139 -8.71 9.11 -5.34
CA VAL A 139 -8.56 10.04 -4.21
C VAL A 139 -7.29 9.71 -3.46
N THR A 140 -6.46 10.72 -3.18
CA THR A 140 -5.18 10.60 -2.46
C THR A 140 -4.93 11.85 -1.61
N TRP A 141 -4.02 11.78 -0.63
CA TRP A 141 -3.72 12.86 0.31
C TRP A 141 -2.23 12.97 0.66
#